data_AF-A0A2G2FIS6-F1
#
_entry.id   AF-A0A2G2FIS6-F1
#
_cell.length_a   1.000
_cell.length_b   1.000
_cell.length_c   1.000
_cell.angle_alpha   90.00
_cell.angle_beta   90.00
_cell.angle_gamma   90.00
#
_symmetry.space_group_name_H-M   'P 1'
#
loop_
_entity.id
_entity.type
_entity.pdbx_description
1 polymer ?
#
loop_
_entity_poly.entity_id
_entity_poly.type
_entity_poly.pdbx_seq_one_letter_code
_entity_poly.pdbx_strand_id
1 'polypeptide(L)'
;MKNTTQLLFILTLLCSTLSKAQDPFYYDKAEKEYKITKDTPKKIIDKYLELNELKTIEFNPDTSSIYSFRVQYNSGDWALIDSWDWEVCSKRKYSLTFPQTELEEVGFTVAIRKGKKYLYSFGGKYLSDFAFDDMNLYQVTDTVYYFNTTQQKHIETIENHLCIALKSKGKWGMVYIARDEYVSSISGDLYQLTPFGYGNYDDLPLASISRLICEANDLVAKGLLDERTDIFQGIDRLASEDNYTKIIFNPDVYSDYPFKIKHKKGHWGLGDKSGVFIGWNNVSIDFPNKLGFSVAKEKDKKYVLLLNEDQGQYTLDRSLWFDSLVIRTRLDTNEFEYYDEEKDDIVWKKEISEVYDGLAIQREHKCALAHYDNHTHQMHLLSGFHFSSAKTLPDSLLNHYNHYEYEYPRLRQHEQMKVVSDFLKENKEVDIATFFGYYTYSENEKRTILLVRHATTERWSIQIPSGFRSETELPVATNAIKLHKYGNEVVVETWCDDKVGYYFYNGEDIRKILPCEYDDFRFIHLDYTRGCAVKKDGYWELYYMNNPEKHVVGKAKTIEEVKELWWNR
;
A
#
# COMPACT_ATOMS: atom_id res chain seq x y z
N MET A 1 30.39 69.57 -15.57
CA MET A 1 29.93 68.49 -16.49
C MET A 1 31.04 67.66 -17.13
N LYS A 2 32.32 68.09 -17.19
CA LYS A 2 33.40 67.27 -17.81
C LYS A 2 33.89 66.07 -16.96
N ASN A 3 33.76 66.12 -15.64
CA ASN A 3 34.29 65.06 -14.77
C ASN A 3 33.35 63.85 -14.63
N THR A 4 32.04 64.04 -14.83
CA THR A 4 31.05 62.95 -14.73
C THR A 4 31.12 62.00 -15.93
N THR A 5 31.41 62.53 -17.13
CA THR A 5 31.55 61.73 -18.35
C THR A 5 32.83 60.90 -18.36
N GLN A 6 33.94 61.42 -17.81
CA GLN A 6 35.18 60.65 -17.66
C GLN A 6 35.05 59.55 -16.60
N LEU A 7 34.34 59.80 -15.50
CA LEU A 7 34.08 58.76 -14.49
C LEU A 7 33.18 57.65 -15.06
N LEU A 8 32.18 58.00 -15.87
CA LEU A 8 31.33 57.02 -16.56
C LEU A 8 32.10 56.21 -17.60
N PHE A 9 33.04 56.82 -18.32
CA PHE A 9 33.90 56.16 -19.31
C PHE A 9 34.90 55.20 -18.65
N ILE A 10 35.48 55.59 -17.50
CA ILE A 10 36.36 54.74 -16.71
C ILE A 10 35.56 53.61 -16.04
N LEU A 11 34.34 53.87 -15.55
CA LEU A 11 33.46 52.82 -15.03
C LEU A 11 32.95 51.89 -16.13
N THR A 12 32.70 52.36 -17.36
CA THR A 12 32.34 51.47 -18.49
C THR A 12 33.54 50.67 -19.00
N LEU A 13 34.75 51.23 -19.00
CA LEU A 13 35.98 50.47 -19.28
C LEU A 13 36.34 49.46 -18.17
N LEU A 14 36.03 49.76 -16.91
CA LEU A 14 36.21 48.84 -15.80
C LEU A 14 35.11 47.77 -15.78
N CYS A 15 33.88 48.10 -16.17
CA CYS A 15 32.79 47.13 -16.36
C CYS A 15 32.96 46.31 -17.65
N SER A 16 33.70 46.75 -18.68
CA SER A 16 34.02 45.92 -19.85
C SER A 16 35.12 44.86 -19.60
N THR A 17 35.60 44.72 -18.36
CA THR A 17 36.36 43.52 -17.94
C THR A 17 35.47 42.35 -17.52
N LEU A 18 34.15 42.47 -17.75
CA LEU A 18 33.20 41.37 -17.67
C LEU A 18 33.61 40.27 -18.67
N SER A 19 34.18 39.19 -18.11
CA SER A 19 34.33 37.88 -18.72
C SER A 19 34.97 37.90 -20.11
N LYS A 20 36.31 37.95 -20.17
CA LYS A 20 36.99 37.24 -21.26
C LYS A 20 36.51 35.80 -21.16
N ALA A 21 35.53 35.42 -21.98
CA ALA A 21 35.26 34.01 -22.25
C ALA A 21 36.62 33.42 -22.61
N GLN A 22 37.09 32.45 -21.82
CA GLN A 22 38.41 31.87 -22.04
C GLN A 22 38.25 30.94 -23.24
N ASP A 23 38.45 31.51 -24.41
CA ASP A 23 38.34 30.83 -25.70
C ASP A 23 39.32 29.63 -25.70
N PRO A 24 38.97 28.46 -26.22
CA PRO A 24 39.94 27.36 -26.44
C PRO A 24 40.92 27.64 -27.58
N PHE A 25 40.98 28.89 -28.02
CA PHE A 25 41.84 29.39 -29.07
C PHE A 25 42.78 30.47 -28.55
N TYR A 26 44.00 30.46 -29.06
CA TYR A 26 44.95 31.56 -28.91
C TYR A 26 45.13 32.25 -30.25
N TYR A 27 44.97 33.58 -30.28
CA TYR A 27 45.28 34.40 -31.44
C TYR A 27 46.62 35.11 -31.22
N ASP A 28 47.57 34.90 -32.13
CA ASP A 28 48.84 35.62 -32.06
C ASP A 28 48.72 37.07 -32.59
N LYS A 29 49.82 37.84 -32.50
CA LYS A 29 49.85 39.24 -32.94
C LYS A 29 49.62 39.43 -34.45
N ALA A 30 49.68 38.35 -35.23
CA ALA A 30 49.38 38.33 -36.67
C ALA A 30 47.97 37.74 -36.93
N GLU A 31 47.12 37.66 -35.90
CA GLU A 31 45.77 37.11 -35.94
C GLU A 31 45.71 35.62 -36.35
N LYS A 32 46.84 34.91 -36.26
CA LYS A 32 46.83 33.46 -36.50
C LYS A 32 46.19 32.76 -35.30
N GLU A 33 45.14 32.01 -35.59
CA GLU A 33 44.39 31.21 -34.65
C GLU A 33 45.10 29.87 -34.37
N TYR A 34 45.22 29.52 -33.09
CA TYR A 34 45.74 28.25 -32.62
C TYR A 34 44.72 27.59 -31.70
N LYS A 35 44.15 26.46 -32.11
CA LYS A 35 43.39 25.60 -31.21
C LYS A 35 44.30 25.04 -30.12
N ILE A 36 43.90 25.15 -28.87
CA ILE A 36 44.65 24.60 -27.74
C ILE A 36 44.38 23.09 -27.65
N THR A 37 45.44 22.30 -27.85
CA THR A 37 45.43 20.84 -27.85
C THR A 37 46.72 20.31 -27.21
N LYS A 38 46.78 19.01 -26.91
CA LYS A 38 47.98 18.38 -26.34
C LYS A 38 49.23 18.51 -27.23
N ASP A 39 49.04 18.68 -28.53
CA ASP A 39 50.09 18.78 -29.54
C ASP A 39 50.48 20.24 -29.83
N THR A 40 49.78 21.20 -29.22
CA THR A 40 50.06 22.63 -29.41
C THR A 40 51.45 22.97 -28.86
N PRO A 41 52.31 23.69 -29.64
CA PRO A 41 53.66 24.00 -29.19
C PRO A 41 53.68 24.72 -27.84
N LYS A 42 54.58 24.32 -26.94
CA LYS A 42 54.66 24.88 -25.58
C LYS A 42 54.68 26.41 -25.54
N LYS A 43 55.40 27.06 -26.46
CA LYS A 43 55.46 28.52 -26.57
C LYS A 43 54.08 29.18 -26.80
N ILE A 44 53.16 28.49 -27.48
CA ILE A 44 51.79 28.94 -27.70
C ILE A 44 50.95 28.73 -26.44
N ILE A 45 51.09 27.56 -25.79
CA ILE A 45 50.43 27.26 -24.51
C ILE A 45 50.84 28.28 -23.43
N ASP A 46 52.15 28.56 -23.29
CA ASP A 46 52.65 29.51 -22.29
C ASP A 46 52.05 30.91 -22.47
N LYS A 47 51.90 31.36 -23.72
CA LYS A 47 51.24 32.65 -24.03
C LYS A 47 49.74 32.63 -23.78
N TYR A 48 49.07 31.51 -24.08
CA TYR A 48 47.66 31.32 -23.77
C TYR A 48 47.41 31.44 -22.26
N LEU A 49 48.26 30.79 -21.45
CA LEU A 49 48.19 30.86 -19.99
C LEU A 49 48.45 32.29 -19.48
N GLU A 50 49.47 32.97 -20.01
CA GLU A 50 49.81 34.35 -19.64
C GLU A 50 48.66 35.34 -19.91
N LEU A 51 48.06 35.29 -21.11
CA LEU A 51 47.00 36.23 -21.51
C LEU A 51 45.68 36.05 -20.76
N ASN A 52 45.43 34.84 -20.28
CA ASN A 52 44.22 34.48 -19.54
C ASN A 52 44.44 34.45 -18.02
N GLU A 53 45.63 34.86 -17.56
CA GLU A 53 46.01 34.87 -16.13
C GLU A 53 45.84 33.49 -15.47
N LEU A 54 46.21 32.44 -16.21
CA LEU A 54 46.13 31.05 -15.79
C LEU A 54 47.51 30.55 -15.35
N LYS A 55 47.50 29.63 -14.38
CA LYS A 55 48.72 29.05 -13.81
C LYS A 55 49.23 27.87 -14.63
N THR A 56 48.33 26.99 -15.06
CA THR A 56 48.69 25.78 -15.82
C THR A 56 47.47 25.21 -16.56
N ILE A 57 47.72 24.24 -17.44
CA ILE A 57 46.72 23.52 -18.23
C ILE A 57 47.00 22.02 -18.12
N GLU A 58 45.94 21.22 -18.10
CA GLU A 58 46.00 19.77 -18.14
C GLU A 58 45.03 19.28 -19.22
N PHE A 59 45.48 18.38 -20.08
CA PHE A 59 44.66 17.81 -21.15
C PHE A 59 43.97 16.54 -20.67
N ASN A 60 42.72 16.34 -21.08
CA ASN A 60 41.95 15.16 -20.72
C ASN A 60 42.59 13.93 -21.40
N PRO A 61 42.93 12.87 -20.65
CA PRO A 61 43.41 11.62 -21.25
C PRO A 61 42.35 10.94 -22.11
N ASP A 62 41.06 11.15 -21.83
CA ASP A 62 39.96 10.68 -22.66
C ASP A 62 39.75 11.64 -23.84
N THR A 63 40.10 11.19 -25.05
CA THR A 63 39.97 11.97 -26.28
C THR A 63 38.54 12.00 -26.84
N SER A 64 37.63 11.19 -26.29
CA SER A 64 36.22 11.18 -26.69
C SER A 64 35.38 12.21 -25.92
N SER A 65 35.89 12.66 -24.77
CA SER A 65 35.24 13.68 -23.94
C SER A 65 35.15 15.04 -24.66
N ILE A 66 34.01 15.71 -24.53
CA ILE A 66 33.84 17.10 -24.99
C ILE A 66 34.65 18.07 -24.13
N TYR A 67 35.08 17.66 -22.93
CA TYR A 67 35.91 18.45 -22.03
C TYR A 67 37.39 18.12 -22.26
N SER A 68 37.92 18.62 -23.37
CA SER A 68 39.26 18.27 -23.88
C SER A 68 40.44 18.69 -22.98
N PHE A 69 40.26 19.70 -22.13
CA PHE A 69 41.26 20.12 -21.16
C PHE A 69 40.64 20.91 -20.00
N ARG A 70 41.42 21.07 -18.93
CA ARG A 70 41.10 21.94 -17.79
C ARG A 70 42.24 22.90 -17.53
N VAL A 71 41.91 24.06 -16.98
CA VAL A 71 42.87 25.12 -16.66
C VAL A 71 42.87 25.40 -15.16
N GLN A 72 44.04 25.71 -14.60
CA GLN A 72 44.17 26.11 -13.21
C GLN A 72 44.29 27.63 -13.11
N TYR A 73 43.44 28.26 -12.32
CA TYR A 73 43.58 29.67 -11.99
C TYR A 73 44.78 29.92 -11.06
N ASN A 74 45.21 31.17 -10.96
CA ASN A 74 46.20 31.59 -9.96
C ASN A 74 45.73 31.34 -8.51
N SER A 75 44.41 31.24 -8.26
CA SER A 75 43.87 30.82 -6.96
C SER A 75 44.15 29.34 -6.64
N GLY A 76 44.56 28.54 -7.63
CA GLY A 76 44.74 27.10 -7.54
C GLY A 76 43.50 26.29 -7.93
N ASP A 77 42.36 26.94 -8.16
CA ASP A 77 41.11 26.28 -8.56
C ASP A 77 41.17 25.81 -10.02
N TRP A 78 40.63 24.63 -10.31
CA TRP A 78 40.53 24.08 -11.67
C TRP A 78 39.17 24.34 -12.32
N ALA A 79 39.17 24.77 -13.58
CA ALA A 79 37.98 24.93 -14.43
C ALA A 79 38.07 24.04 -15.66
N LEU A 80 36.94 23.46 -16.09
CA LEU A 80 36.83 22.67 -17.31
C LEU A 80 36.51 23.59 -18.50
N ILE A 81 37.04 23.23 -19.67
CA ILE A 81 36.74 23.93 -20.92
C ILE A 81 35.90 23.02 -21.80
N ASP A 82 34.70 23.47 -22.13
CA ASP A 82 33.82 22.82 -23.10
C ASP A 82 34.32 23.07 -24.52
N SER A 83 34.56 22.01 -25.30
CA SER A 83 35.07 22.15 -26.67
C SER A 83 34.01 22.48 -27.72
N TRP A 84 32.72 22.33 -27.38
CA TRP A 84 31.59 22.56 -28.29
C TRP A 84 31.07 23.98 -28.18
N ASP A 85 30.75 24.41 -26.95
CA ASP A 85 30.18 25.74 -26.69
C ASP A 85 31.23 26.77 -26.28
N TRP A 86 32.50 26.34 -26.16
CA TRP A 86 33.64 27.19 -25.79
C TRP A 86 33.44 27.92 -24.46
N GLU A 87 32.61 27.35 -23.58
CA GLU A 87 32.33 27.87 -22.26
C GLU A 87 33.33 27.34 -21.22
N VAL A 88 33.65 28.22 -20.27
CA VAL A 88 34.40 27.84 -19.07
C VAL A 88 33.41 27.36 -18.02
N CYS A 89 33.38 26.04 -17.80
CA CYS A 89 32.71 25.47 -16.65
C CYS A 89 33.57 25.78 -15.42
N SER A 90 33.18 26.82 -14.68
CA SER A 90 33.84 27.20 -13.43
C SER A 90 32.82 27.57 -12.37
N LYS A 91 33.19 27.29 -11.11
CA LYS A 91 32.48 27.79 -9.94
C LYS A 91 33.52 28.28 -8.95
N ARG A 92 33.48 29.58 -8.63
CA ARG A 92 34.47 30.21 -7.75
C ARG A 92 34.66 29.38 -6.48
N LYS A 93 35.91 29.06 -6.14
CA LYS A 93 36.34 28.26 -4.96
C LYS A 93 36.11 26.75 -5.07
N TYR A 94 35.84 26.23 -6.27
CA TYR A 94 35.74 24.80 -6.55
C TYR A 94 36.70 24.44 -7.68
N SER A 95 37.35 23.28 -7.55
CA SER A 95 38.19 22.67 -8.58
C SER A 95 37.46 21.52 -9.26
N LEU A 96 37.19 21.63 -10.55
CA LEU A 96 36.53 20.57 -11.31
C LEU A 96 37.52 19.47 -11.73
N THR A 97 37.07 18.21 -11.67
CA THR A 97 37.77 17.06 -12.25
C THR A 97 37.33 16.85 -13.70
N PHE A 98 38.11 16.14 -14.50
CA PHE A 98 37.55 15.58 -15.73
C PHE A 98 36.37 14.67 -15.37
N PRO A 99 35.26 14.72 -16.13
CA PRO A 99 34.15 13.81 -15.91
C PRO A 99 34.58 12.38 -16.24
N GLN A 100 33.97 11.41 -15.57
CA GLN A 100 33.99 10.01 -16.01
C GLN A 100 33.00 9.88 -17.16
N THR A 101 33.23 8.97 -18.12
CA THR A 101 32.42 8.81 -19.33
C THR A 101 30.92 8.74 -19.00
N GLU A 102 30.54 7.93 -18.02
CA GLU A 102 29.15 7.73 -17.61
C GLU A 102 28.54 8.98 -16.96
N LEU A 103 29.33 9.78 -16.24
CA LEU A 103 28.87 11.06 -15.66
C LEU A 103 28.74 12.15 -16.74
N GLU A 104 29.64 12.15 -17.72
CA GLU A 104 29.61 13.09 -18.84
C GLU A 104 28.32 12.90 -19.66
N GLU A 105 27.92 11.66 -19.92
CA GLU A 105 26.70 11.29 -20.64
C GLU A 105 25.41 11.87 -20.02
N VAL A 106 25.41 12.09 -18.70
CA VAL A 106 24.28 12.66 -17.96
C VAL A 106 24.52 14.11 -17.51
N GLY A 107 25.64 14.71 -17.90
CA GLY A 107 25.91 16.12 -17.69
C GLY A 107 26.51 16.49 -16.33
N PHE A 108 27.31 15.60 -15.74
CA PHE A 108 27.91 15.80 -14.43
C PHE A 108 29.44 15.62 -14.40
N THR A 109 30.07 16.21 -13.40
CA THR A 109 31.45 15.91 -12.96
C THR A 109 31.58 16.04 -11.45
N VAL A 110 32.79 15.82 -10.92
CA VAL A 110 33.12 16.05 -9.52
C VAL A 110 33.79 17.41 -9.33
N ALA A 111 33.31 18.17 -8.35
CA ALA A 111 33.90 19.41 -7.89
C ALA A 111 34.54 19.22 -6.51
N ILE A 112 35.76 19.73 -6.34
CA ILE A 112 36.52 19.62 -5.09
C ILE A 112 36.62 21.00 -4.43
N ARG A 113 36.27 21.10 -3.15
CA ARG A 113 36.46 22.31 -2.34
C ARG A 113 36.91 21.96 -0.93
N LYS A 114 38.04 22.54 -0.51
CA LYS A 114 38.64 22.30 0.82
C LYS A 114 38.75 20.79 1.16
N GLY A 115 39.13 19.98 0.17
CA GLY A 115 39.28 18.52 0.30
C GLY A 115 37.97 17.71 0.27
N LYS A 116 36.81 18.35 0.13
CA LYS A 116 35.50 17.67 -0.01
C LYS A 116 35.08 17.58 -1.47
N LYS A 117 34.46 16.46 -1.86
CA LYS A 117 33.93 16.25 -3.21
C LYS A 117 32.43 16.53 -3.24
N TYR A 118 31.95 17.04 -4.36
CA TYR A 118 30.56 17.39 -4.66
C TYR A 118 30.25 17.00 -6.10
N LEU A 119 29.01 16.64 -6.41
CA LEU A 119 28.58 16.49 -7.80
C LEU A 119 28.32 17.89 -8.37
N TYR A 120 28.73 18.13 -9.60
CA TYR A 120 28.53 19.38 -10.33
C TYR A 120 27.79 19.10 -11.62
N SER A 121 26.63 19.73 -11.80
CA SER A 121 25.85 19.66 -13.05
C SER A 121 26.33 20.73 -14.03
N PHE A 122 26.60 20.34 -15.27
CA PHE A 122 27.01 21.28 -16.33
C PHE A 122 25.86 22.20 -16.73
N GLY A 123 24.67 21.64 -17.02
CA GLY A 123 23.52 22.41 -17.50
C GLY A 123 22.92 23.33 -16.44
N GLY A 124 22.87 22.92 -15.17
CA GLY A 124 22.34 23.74 -14.08
C GLY A 124 23.38 24.62 -13.36
N LYS A 125 24.68 24.40 -13.61
CA LYS A 125 25.82 25.05 -12.92
C LYS A 125 25.71 25.01 -11.37
N TYR A 126 24.96 24.04 -10.83
CA TYR A 126 24.77 23.85 -9.40
C TYR A 126 25.64 22.72 -8.86
N LEU A 127 25.75 22.65 -7.53
CA LEU A 127 26.47 21.59 -6.83
C LEU A 127 25.47 20.79 -6.02
N SER A 128 25.72 19.50 -5.83
CA SER A 128 24.98 18.74 -4.82
C SER A 128 25.08 19.42 -3.45
N ASP A 129 23.99 19.41 -2.70
CA ASP A 129 23.93 20.03 -1.37
C ASP A 129 24.72 19.23 -0.32
N PHE A 130 25.08 17.98 -0.64
CA PHE A 130 25.91 17.12 0.19
C PHE A 130 27.32 16.96 -0.40
N ALA A 131 28.28 16.78 0.51
CA ALA A 131 29.64 16.37 0.19
C ALA A 131 29.80 14.86 0.33
N PHE A 132 30.69 14.27 -0.46
CA PHE A 132 31.05 12.86 -0.39
C PHE A 132 32.56 12.64 -0.36
N ASP A 133 32.95 11.46 0.13
CA ASP A 133 34.32 10.96 0.26
C ASP A 133 34.65 10.00 -0.89
N ASP A 134 33.69 9.14 -1.24
CA ASP A 134 33.82 8.07 -2.23
C ASP A 134 32.57 7.94 -3.11
N MET A 135 32.71 7.35 -4.30
CA MET A 135 31.66 7.26 -5.32
C MET A 135 31.81 5.98 -6.15
N ASN A 136 30.71 5.26 -6.31
CA ASN A 136 30.57 4.15 -7.25
C ASN A 136 29.41 4.43 -8.20
N LEU A 137 29.64 4.28 -9.49
CA LEU A 137 28.61 4.40 -10.51
C LEU A 137 27.91 3.07 -10.71
N TYR A 138 26.61 3.13 -10.96
CA TYR A 138 25.77 1.96 -11.20
C TYR A 138 24.76 2.29 -12.30
N GLN A 139 24.83 1.56 -13.40
CA GLN A 139 23.93 1.74 -14.54
C GLN A 139 22.75 0.77 -14.39
N VAL A 140 21.54 1.32 -14.50
CA VAL A 140 20.30 0.54 -14.58
C VAL A 140 19.85 0.54 -16.02
N THR A 141 19.81 -0.63 -16.63
CA THR A 141 19.35 -0.81 -18.00
C THR A 141 17.91 -1.29 -17.98
N ASP A 142 17.06 -0.59 -18.72
CA ASP A 142 15.65 -0.92 -18.90
C ASP A 142 15.32 -1.10 -20.39
N THR A 143 14.30 -1.90 -20.66
CA THR A 143 13.78 -2.12 -22.01
C THR A 143 12.40 -1.49 -22.08
N VAL A 144 12.30 -0.34 -22.77
CA VAL A 144 11.06 0.41 -22.92
C VAL A 144 10.48 0.17 -24.31
N TYR A 145 9.15 -0.06 -24.36
CA TYR A 145 8.41 -0.26 -25.60
C TYR A 145 7.56 0.97 -25.90
N TYR A 146 7.93 1.76 -26.92
CA TYR A 146 7.10 2.86 -27.39
C TYR A 146 6.33 2.47 -28.64
N PHE A 147 5.06 2.89 -28.71
CA PHE A 147 4.28 2.76 -29.93
C PHE A 147 4.72 3.85 -30.92
N ASN A 148 5.43 3.45 -31.97
CA ASN A 148 5.81 4.37 -33.03
C ASN A 148 4.60 4.63 -33.94
N THR A 149 4.00 5.82 -33.81
CA THR A 149 2.81 6.22 -34.58
C THR A 149 3.06 6.28 -36.09
N THR A 150 4.30 6.51 -36.53
CA THR A 150 4.65 6.54 -37.96
C THR A 150 4.73 5.13 -38.55
N GLN A 151 5.28 4.18 -37.79
CA GLN A 151 5.49 2.80 -38.22
C GLN A 151 4.34 1.87 -37.79
N GLN A 152 3.39 2.35 -36.99
CA GLN A 152 2.25 1.60 -36.43
C GLN A 152 2.70 0.29 -35.74
N LYS A 153 3.81 0.34 -35.02
CA LYS A 153 4.36 -0.81 -34.27
C LYS A 153 5.02 -0.38 -32.98
N HIS A 154 5.07 -1.30 -32.01
CA HIS A 154 5.92 -1.15 -30.85
C HIS A 154 7.38 -1.30 -31.27
N ILE A 155 8.21 -0.35 -30.85
CA ILE A 155 9.66 -0.41 -31.01
C ILE A 155 10.26 -0.55 -29.62
N GLU A 156 11.16 -1.51 -29.50
CA GLU A 156 11.96 -1.74 -28.31
C GLU A 156 13.13 -0.76 -28.29
N THR A 157 13.36 -0.10 -27.17
CA THR A 157 14.55 0.71 -26.93
C THR A 157 15.13 0.44 -25.57
N ILE A 158 16.45 0.44 -25.52
CA ILE A 158 17.21 0.24 -24.30
C ILE A 158 17.45 1.62 -23.70
N GLU A 159 16.85 1.88 -22.55
CA GLU A 159 17.11 3.06 -21.73
C GLU A 159 18.17 2.74 -20.68
N ASN A 160 19.08 3.68 -20.47
CA ASN A 160 20.11 3.58 -19.44
C ASN A 160 19.93 4.71 -18.44
N HIS A 161 19.71 4.33 -17.19
CA HIS A 161 19.54 5.23 -16.06
C HIS A 161 20.80 5.19 -15.19
N LEU A 162 21.35 6.35 -14.83
CA LEU A 162 22.54 6.42 -13.98
C LEU A 162 22.15 6.60 -12.52
N CYS A 163 22.54 5.63 -11.70
CA CYS A 163 22.53 5.71 -10.26
C CYS A 163 23.96 5.86 -9.72
N ILE A 164 24.09 6.59 -8.63
CA ILE A 164 25.37 6.86 -7.99
C ILE A 164 25.27 6.48 -6.52
N ALA A 165 26.10 5.53 -6.10
CA ALA A 165 26.33 5.28 -4.69
C ALA A 165 27.40 6.24 -4.19
N LEU A 166 27.08 7.01 -3.17
CA LEU A 166 27.98 7.99 -2.57
C LEU A 166 28.28 7.61 -1.13
N LYS A 167 29.54 7.75 -0.72
CA LYS A 167 29.95 7.58 0.67
C LYS A 167 30.15 8.95 1.30
N SER A 168 29.46 9.25 2.40
CA SER A 168 29.64 10.48 3.17
C SER A 168 29.76 10.15 4.65
N LYS A 169 30.79 10.66 5.32
CA LYS A 169 31.02 10.44 6.76
C LYS A 169 31.04 8.95 7.13
N GLY A 170 31.61 8.12 6.25
CA GLY A 170 31.71 6.67 6.44
C GLY A 170 30.41 5.89 6.20
N LYS A 171 29.34 6.53 5.71
CA LYS A 171 28.07 5.88 5.38
C LYS A 171 27.75 6.01 3.90
N TRP A 172 27.15 4.98 3.33
CA TRP A 172 26.69 4.97 1.94
C TRP A 172 25.25 5.46 1.84
N GLY A 173 24.96 6.12 0.73
CA GLY A 173 23.64 6.51 0.26
C GLY A 173 23.59 6.38 -1.27
N MET A 174 22.38 6.47 -1.83
CA MET A 174 22.12 6.33 -3.26
C MET A 174 21.48 7.59 -3.79
N VAL A 175 21.89 7.97 -4.98
CA VAL A 175 21.39 9.12 -5.72
C VAL A 175 21.09 8.68 -7.14
N TYR A 176 20.02 9.20 -7.71
CA TYR A 176 19.59 8.98 -9.08
C TYR A 176 19.68 10.28 -9.86
N ILE A 177 20.22 10.21 -11.09
CA ILE A 177 20.21 11.33 -12.02
C ILE A 177 19.08 11.08 -13.02
N ALA A 178 17.98 11.81 -12.85
CA ALA A 178 16.87 11.77 -13.79
C ALA A 178 17.24 12.61 -15.02
N ARG A 179 17.25 11.97 -16.19
CA ARG A 179 17.47 12.65 -17.46
C ARG A 179 16.14 13.22 -17.93
N ASP A 180 16.09 14.52 -18.20
CA ASP A 180 14.97 15.11 -18.92
C ASP A 180 15.12 14.77 -20.41
N GLU A 181 14.22 13.95 -20.93
CA GLU A 181 14.22 13.55 -22.34
C GLU A 181 13.69 14.66 -23.27
N TYR A 182 12.99 15.65 -22.72
CA TYR A 182 12.33 16.71 -23.48
C TYR A 182 13.15 17.99 -23.60
N VAL A 183 14.16 18.18 -22.74
CA VAL A 183 15.05 19.33 -22.80
C VAL A 183 16.36 18.91 -23.44
N SER A 184 16.70 19.51 -24.57
CA SER A 184 17.96 19.27 -25.28
C SER A 184 19.21 19.72 -24.50
N SER A 185 19.07 20.26 -23.29
CA SER A 185 20.19 20.56 -22.40
C SER A 185 20.50 19.36 -21.52
N ILE A 186 21.78 19.03 -21.43
CA ILE A 186 22.36 17.94 -20.64
C ILE A 186 22.29 18.27 -19.13
N SER A 187 21.10 18.58 -18.60
CA SER A 187 20.85 18.85 -17.19
C SER A 187 19.95 17.76 -16.63
N GLY A 188 20.55 16.74 -16.02
CA GLY A 188 19.79 15.83 -15.19
C GLY A 188 19.49 16.44 -13.81
N ASP A 189 18.31 16.14 -13.29
CA ASP A 189 17.97 16.42 -11.90
C ASP A 189 18.54 15.34 -10.99
N LEU A 190 19.00 15.75 -9.81
CA LEU A 190 19.67 14.88 -8.86
C LEU A 190 18.73 14.56 -7.68
N TYR A 191 18.34 13.30 -7.52
CA TYR A 191 17.44 12.85 -6.45
C TYR A 191 18.13 11.86 -5.51
N GLN A 192 18.24 12.16 -4.23
CA GLN A 192 18.73 11.23 -3.22
C GLN A 192 17.68 10.15 -2.93
N LEU A 193 17.90 8.92 -3.39
CA LEU A 193 16.93 7.83 -3.24
C LEU A 193 17.03 7.12 -1.88
N THR A 194 18.11 7.31 -1.13
CA THR A 194 18.26 6.70 0.19
C THR A 194 19.01 7.62 1.17
N PRO A 195 18.73 7.58 2.48
CA PRO A 195 19.55 8.27 3.48
C PRO A 195 20.99 7.75 3.49
N PHE A 196 21.96 8.59 3.88
CA PHE A 196 23.34 8.17 4.17
C PHE A 196 23.43 7.38 5.49
N GLY A 197 22.83 6.19 5.53
CA GLY A 197 22.72 5.35 6.72
C GLY A 197 23.39 3.98 6.61
N TYR A 198 23.83 3.57 5.43
CA TYR A 198 24.30 2.22 5.15
C TYR A 198 25.79 2.08 5.49
N GLY A 199 26.16 1.04 6.25
CA GLY A 199 27.55 0.82 6.66
C GLY A 199 28.44 0.35 5.51
N ASN A 200 27.91 -0.56 4.69
CA ASN A 200 28.59 -1.13 3.54
C ASN A 200 27.85 -0.77 2.26
N TYR A 201 28.59 -0.79 1.14
CA TYR A 201 28.03 -0.58 -0.20
C TYR A 201 27.02 -1.67 -0.55
N ASP A 202 27.32 -2.92 -0.21
CA ASP A 202 26.45 -4.08 -0.50
C ASP A 202 25.13 -4.09 0.28
N ASP A 203 24.98 -3.24 1.30
CA ASP A 203 23.73 -3.09 2.06
C ASP A 203 22.71 -2.18 1.35
N LEU A 204 23.12 -1.51 0.27
CA LEU A 204 22.26 -0.62 -0.52
C LEU A 204 21.18 -1.44 -1.25
N PRO A 205 19.93 -0.96 -1.31
CA PRO A 205 18.83 -1.68 -1.93
C PRO A 205 18.83 -1.54 -3.48
N LEU A 206 19.97 -1.82 -4.13
CA LEU A 206 20.19 -1.59 -5.56
C LEU A 206 19.13 -2.25 -6.43
N ALA A 207 18.84 -3.53 -6.20
CA ALA A 207 17.84 -4.27 -6.98
C ALA A 207 16.43 -3.65 -6.89
N SER A 208 16.04 -3.17 -5.70
CA SER A 208 14.73 -2.54 -5.51
C SER A 208 14.67 -1.14 -6.10
N ILE A 209 15.78 -0.38 -6.06
CA ILE A 209 15.91 0.92 -6.72
C ILE A 209 15.84 0.76 -8.23
N SER A 210 16.59 -0.19 -8.81
CA SER A 210 16.54 -0.48 -10.24
C SER A 210 15.11 -0.75 -10.70
N ARG A 211 14.41 -1.63 -9.98
CA ARG A 211 13.03 -1.97 -10.28
C ARG A 211 12.10 -0.74 -10.19
N LEU A 212 12.21 0.06 -9.12
CA LEU A 212 11.44 1.30 -8.98
C LEU A 212 11.65 2.26 -10.16
N ILE A 213 12.89 2.42 -10.63
CA ILE A 213 13.21 3.29 -11.76
C ILE A 213 12.54 2.80 -13.03
N CYS A 214 12.65 1.50 -13.34
CA CYS A 214 12.02 0.91 -14.53
C CYS A 214 10.50 1.05 -14.50
N GLU A 215 9.86 0.78 -13.36
CA GLU A 215 8.39 0.77 -13.28
C GLU A 215 7.79 2.17 -13.16
N ALA A 216 8.53 3.17 -12.66
CA ALA A 216 8.08 4.55 -12.71
C ALA A 216 7.81 4.99 -14.16
N ASN A 217 8.56 4.47 -15.13
CA ASN A 217 8.36 4.73 -16.56
C ASN A 217 7.05 4.11 -17.06
N ASP A 218 6.81 2.86 -16.68
CA ASP A 218 5.58 2.12 -17.01
C ASP A 218 4.33 2.80 -16.41
N LEU A 219 4.42 3.30 -15.18
CA LEU A 219 3.33 4.00 -14.51
C LEU A 219 2.98 5.32 -15.22
N VAL A 220 3.97 6.11 -15.64
CA VAL A 220 3.74 7.34 -16.44
C VAL A 220 3.14 6.98 -17.80
N ALA A 221 3.66 5.96 -18.49
CA ALA A 221 3.14 5.52 -19.78
C ALA A 221 1.68 5.04 -19.70
N LYS A 222 1.26 4.49 -18.55
CA LYS A 222 -0.12 4.08 -18.26
C LYS A 222 -1.01 5.22 -17.75
N GLY A 223 -0.48 6.43 -17.56
CA GLY A 223 -1.21 7.57 -16.99
C GLY A 223 -1.59 7.39 -15.51
N LEU A 224 -0.86 6.53 -14.78
CA LEU A 224 -1.05 6.29 -13.34
C LEU A 224 -0.16 7.18 -12.45
N LEU A 225 0.73 7.94 -13.07
CA LEU A 225 1.53 9.01 -12.47
C LEU A 225 1.50 10.20 -13.43
N ASP A 226 1.36 11.40 -12.89
CA ASP A 226 1.42 12.64 -13.67
C ASP A 226 2.84 12.82 -14.24
N GLU A 227 3.86 12.72 -13.37
CA GLU A 227 5.26 12.76 -13.78
C GLU A 227 6.13 11.74 -13.02
N ARG A 228 7.18 11.24 -13.69
CA ARG A 228 8.17 10.33 -13.09
C ARG A 228 8.91 10.99 -11.92
N THR A 229 9.02 12.31 -11.96
CA THR A 229 9.75 13.15 -11.01
C THR A 229 9.07 13.20 -9.65
N ASP A 230 7.75 13.08 -9.56
CA ASP A 230 6.99 13.23 -8.31
C ASP A 230 7.43 12.23 -7.24
N ILE A 231 7.53 10.94 -7.61
CA ILE A 231 7.94 9.89 -6.67
C ILE A 231 9.39 10.10 -6.19
N PHE A 232 10.29 10.52 -7.07
CA PHE A 232 11.69 10.73 -6.74
C PHE A 232 11.91 12.01 -5.92
N GLN A 233 11.18 13.09 -6.20
CA GLN A 233 11.16 14.30 -5.38
C GLN A 233 10.64 14.00 -3.97
N GLY A 234 9.59 13.19 -3.87
CA GLY A 234 9.06 12.72 -2.60
C GLY A 234 10.08 11.97 -1.75
N ILE A 235 10.80 11.03 -2.38
CA ILE A 235 11.88 10.27 -1.73
C ILE A 235 13.05 11.19 -1.37
N ASP A 236 13.50 12.04 -2.28
CA ASP A 236 14.63 12.96 -2.08
C ASP A 236 14.41 13.88 -0.89
N ARG A 237 13.23 14.49 -0.80
CA ARG A 237 12.83 15.34 0.34
C ARG A 237 13.00 14.63 1.68
N LEU A 238 12.59 13.36 1.78
CA LEU A 238 12.68 12.59 3.01
C LEU A 238 14.07 12.00 3.24
N ALA A 239 14.75 11.54 2.20
CA ALA A 239 16.05 10.90 2.29
C ALA A 239 17.17 11.88 2.63
N SER A 240 17.07 13.13 2.16
CA SER A 240 17.99 14.22 2.46
C SER A 240 17.86 14.73 3.90
N GLU A 241 16.74 14.47 4.57
CA GLU A 241 16.57 14.80 5.98
C GLU A 241 17.47 13.95 6.88
N ASP A 242 18.20 14.63 7.77
CA ASP A 242 19.01 14.00 8.81
C ASP A 242 18.20 13.15 9.79
N ASN A 243 16.87 13.09 9.73
CA ASN A 243 16.06 12.34 10.69
C ASN A 243 15.85 10.86 10.30
N TYR A 244 16.26 10.46 9.11
CA TYR A 244 16.05 9.10 8.60
C TYR A 244 17.36 8.33 8.42
N THR A 245 17.26 7.00 8.45
CA THR A 245 18.44 6.11 8.51
C THR A 245 18.41 4.99 7.50
N LYS A 246 17.24 4.62 6.99
CA LYS A 246 17.08 3.49 6.07
C LYS A 246 15.77 3.66 5.31
N ILE A 247 15.74 3.19 4.07
CA ILE A 247 14.52 3.09 3.27
C ILE A 247 14.38 1.65 2.78
N ILE A 248 13.15 1.19 2.61
CA ILE A 248 12.80 -0.08 1.99
C ILE A 248 11.75 0.23 0.94
N PHE A 249 11.90 -0.33 -0.24
CA PHE A 249 10.95 -0.19 -1.33
C PHE A 249 9.97 -1.37 -1.34
N ASN A 250 8.72 -1.09 -1.69
CA ASN A 250 7.66 -2.08 -1.75
C ASN A 250 7.96 -3.07 -2.90
N PRO A 251 7.87 -4.39 -2.67
CA PRO A 251 7.92 -5.36 -3.77
C PRO A 251 6.79 -5.22 -4.77
N ASP A 252 5.63 -4.74 -4.34
CA ASP A 252 4.50 -4.40 -5.20
C ASP A 252 4.58 -2.93 -5.56
N VAL A 253 4.78 -2.69 -6.84
CA VAL A 253 5.16 -1.38 -7.38
C VAL A 253 3.97 -0.59 -7.90
N TYR A 254 2.85 -1.30 -8.06
CA TYR A 254 1.56 -0.70 -8.32
C TYR A 254 0.93 -0.17 -7.03
N SER A 255 1.43 -0.60 -5.86
CA SER A 255 1.01 -0.07 -4.56
C SER A 255 1.16 1.45 -4.53
N ASP A 256 0.13 2.13 -4.02
CA ASP A 256 0.17 3.58 -3.77
C ASP A 256 1.18 3.98 -2.71
N TYR A 257 1.78 2.99 -2.02
CA TYR A 257 2.82 3.17 -1.03
C TYR A 257 4.12 2.45 -1.45
N PRO A 258 4.89 3.06 -2.37
CA PRO A 258 6.04 2.42 -3.00
C PRO A 258 7.27 2.29 -2.08
N PHE A 259 7.29 2.97 -0.93
CA PHE A 259 8.40 2.85 0.01
C PHE A 259 7.98 3.08 1.47
N LYS A 260 8.83 2.61 2.38
CA LYS A 260 8.79 2.97 3.79
C LYS A 260 10.17 3.39 4.27
N ILE A 261 10.22 4.40 5.14
CA ILE A 261 11.48 5.00 5.60
C ILE A 261 11.56 4.97 7.13
N LYS A 262 12.76 4.67 7.65
CA LYS A 262 13.04 4.46 9.07
C LYS A 262 13.58 5.73 9.70
N HIS A 263 12.82 6.27 10.64
CA HIS A 263 13.25 7.39 11.47
C HIS A 263 14.37 6.97 12.45
N LYS A 264 15.26 7.90 12.83
CA LYS A 264 16.35 7.70 13.82
C LYS A 264 15.87 7.17 15.17
N LYS A 265 14.62 7.47 15.52
CA LYS A 265 13.93 6.94 16.73
C LYS A 265 13.50 5.47 16.59
N GLY A 266 13.75 4.83 15.44
CA GLY A 266 13.58 3.40 15.24
C GLY A 266 12.26 2.96 14.57
N HIS A 267 11.29 3.86 14.42
CA HIS A 267 10.00 3.54 13.79
C HIS A 267 10.03 3.74 12.27
N TRP A 268 9.19 2.99 11.56
CA TRP A 268 9.00 3.07 10.11
C TRP A 268 7.73 3.86 9.79
N GLY A 269 7.81 4.79 8.84
CA GLY A 269 6.64 5.40 8.21
C GLY A 269 6.55 5.04 6.73
N LEU A 270 5.35 5.15 6.16
CA LEU A 270 5.07 4.90 4.74
C LEU A 270 5.20 6.19 3.94
N GLY A 271 5.70 6.10 2.73
CA GLY A 271 5.59 7.16 1.73
C GLY A 271 4.65 6.73 0.61
N ASP A 272 3.78 7.63 0.16
CA ASP A 272 2.97 7.41 -1.02
C ASP A 272 3.67 7.85 -2.32
N LYS A 273 3.02 7.63 -3.47
CA LYS A 273 3.54 8.02 -4.80
C LYS A 273 3.77 9.53 -4.97
N SER A 274 3.01 10.37 -4.25
CA SER A 274 3.17 11.82 -4.23
C SER A 274 4.24 12.30 -3.23
N GLY A 275 4.88 11.37 -2.53
CA GLY A 275 5.88 11.66 -1.51
C GLY A 275 5.30 12.07 -0.17
N VAL A 276 3.99 11.95 0.07
CA VAL A 276 3.38 12.21 1.37
C VAL A 276 3.80 11.12 2.33
N PHE A 277 4.28 11.55 3.50
CA PHE A 277 4.80 10.67 4.53
C PHE A 277 3.77 10.46 5.64
N ILE A 278 3.46 9.19 5.87
CA ILE A 278 2.64 8.73 6.98
C ILE A 278 3.57 8.18 8.05
N GLY A 279 3.71 8.93 9.14
CA GLY A 279 4.46 8.48 10.30
C GLY A 279 3.90 9.08 11.58
N TRP A 280 3.80 8.24 12.62
CA TRP A 280 3.53 8.69 13.97
C TRP A 280 4.67 8.36 14.91
N ASN A 281 4.86 9.22 15.91
CA ASN A 281 5.84 8.97 16.96
C ASN A 281 5.54 7.61 17.63
N ASN A 282 6.54 6.72 17.62
CA ASN A 282 6.50 5.40 18.24
C ASN A 282 5.58 4.37 17.57
N VAL A 283 5.09 4.64 16.36
CA VAL A 283 4.34 3.68 15.55
C VAL A 283 5.15 3.30 14.34
N SER A 284 5.42 2.02 14.17
CA SER A 284 6.10 1.46 13.00
C SER A 284 5.09 0.83 12.07
N ILE A 285 5.11 1.19 10.79
CA ILE A 285 4.09 0.77 9.84
C ILE A 285 4.68 -0.21 8.81
N ASP A 286 3.93 -1.26 8.49
CA ASP A 286 4.25 -2.20 7.42
C ASP A 286 3.70 -1.76 6.06
N PHE A 287 4.04 -2.45 4.98
CA PHE A 287 3.41 -2.17 3.70
C PHE A 287 1.91 -2.54 3.76
N PRO A 288 1.05 -1.81 3.04
CA PRO A 288 -0.33 -2.20 2.89
C PRO A 288 -0.42 -3.59 2.27
N ASN A 289 -1.45 -4.34 2.64
CA ASN A 289 -1.78 -5.58 1.97
C ASN A 289 -2.76 -5.31 0.81
N LYS A 290 -3.05 -6.35 0.02
CA LYS A 290 -3.94 -6.28 -1.15
C LYS A 290 -5.38 -5.83 -0.86
N LEU A 291 -5.79 -5.77 0.41
CA LEU A 291 -7.12 -5.34 0.85
C LEU A 291 -7.19 -3.86 1.23
N GLY A 292 -6.11 -3.08 1.01
CA GLY A 292 -6.12 -1.63 1.22
C GLY A 292 -5.94 -1.19 2.68
N PHE A 293 -5.42 -2.04 3.55
CA PHE A 293 -5.01 -1.64 4.90
C PHE A 293 -3.58 -2.05 5.22
N SER A 294 -2.96 -1.38 6.20
CA SER A 294 -1.62 -1.71 6.70
C SER A 294 -1.67 -2.20 8.14
N VAL A 295 -0.57 -2.80 8.60
CA VAL A 295 -0.36 -3.15 10.01
C VAL A 295 0.57 -2.12 10.64
N ALA A 296 0.10 -1.53 11.73
CA ALA A 296 0.86 -0.59 12.54
C ALA A 296 1.25 -1.25 13.87
N LYS A 297 2.53 -1.20 14.20
CA LYS A 297 3.10 -1.66 15.46
C LYS A 297 3.36 -0.48 16.39
N GLU A 298 2.67 -0.46 17.52
CA GLU A 298 2.84 0.52 18.59
C GLU A 298 3.22 -0.23 19.87
N LYS A 299 4.44 -0.02 20.38
CA LYS A 299 5.06 -0.82 21.46
C LYS A 299 5.18 -2.30 21.09
N ASP A 300 4.58 -3.18 21.87
CA ASP A 300 4.52 -4.64 21.71
C ASP A 300 3.27 -5.12 20.97
N LYS A 301 2.35 -4.22 20.62
CA LYS A 301 1.06 -4.55 20.00
C LYS A 301 1.02 -4.16 18.53
N LYS A 302 0.26 -4.93 17.75
CA LYS A 302 -0.08 -4.58 16.36
C LYS A 302 -1.55 -4.21 16.27
N TYR A 303 -1.84 -3.31 15.34
CA TYR A 303 -3.14 -2.73 15.08
C TYR A 303 -3.32 -2.60 13.58
N VAL A 304 -4.55 -2.44 13.14
CA VAL A 304 -4.84 -2.10 11.75
C VAL A 304 -4.73 -0.60 11.55
N LEU A 305 -3.95 -0.23 10.54
CA LEU A 305 -3.85 1.12 10.03
C LEU A 305 -4.71 1.23 8.77
N LEU A 306 -5.64 2.15 8.83
CA LEU A 306 -6.56 2.47 7.76
C LEU A 306 -5.95 3.56 6.89
N LEU A 307 -5.97 3.32 5.59
CA LEU A 307 -5.43 4.22 4.57
C LEU A 307 -6.63 4.78 3.79
N ASN A 308 -7.06 6.01 4.11
CA ASN A 308 -8.11 6.70 3.36
C ASN A 308 -7.45 7.63 2.36
N GLU A 309 -7.29 7.11 1.14
CA GLU A 309 -6.56 7.74 0.04
C GLU A 309 -7.27 8.99 -0.46
N ASP A 310 -8.60 8.96 -0.60
CA ASP A 310 -9.42 10.08 -1.10
C ASP A 310 -9.30 11.35 -0.25
N GLN A 311 -8.94 11.21 1.02
CA GLN A 311 -8.86 12.33 1.96
C GLN A 311 -7.45 12.57 2.51
N GLY A 312 -6.47 11.75 2.13
CA GLY A 312 -5.14 11.74 2.75
C GLY A 312 -5.20 11.54 4.28
N GLN A 313 -6.23 10.81 4.75
CA GLN A 313 -6.46 10.59 6.17
C GLN A 313 -6.10 9.16 6.56
N TYR A 314 -5.52 9.02 7.75
CA TYR A 314 -5.08 7.74 8.26
C TYR A 314 -5.60 7.55 9.67
N THR A 315 -6.23 6.41 9.91
CA THR A 315 -6.82 6.11 11.22
C THR A 315 -6.23 4.82 11.76
N LEU A 316 -5.66 4.90 12.97
CA LEU A 316 -5.19 3.72 13.69
C LEU A 316 -6.33 3.15 14.53
N ASP A 317 -6.87 2.01 14.14
CA ASP A 317 -7.90 1.34 14.93
C ASP A 317 -7.27 0.66 16.16
N ARG A 318 -7.31 1.38 17.28
CA ARG A 318 -6.84 0.89 18.57
C ARG A 318 -7.86 0.03 19.32
N SER A 319 -9.08 -0.13 18.78
CA SER A 319 -10.12 -0.94 19.41
C SER A 319 -9.79 -2.44 19.36
N LEU A 320 -8.91 -2.85 18.44
CA LEU A 320 -8.56 -4.25 18.22
C LEU A 320 -7.08 -4.45 17.92
N TRP A 321 -6.32 -4.87 18.94
CA TRP A 321 -4.91 -5.26 18.78
C TRP A 321 -4.72 -6.76 18.54
N PHE A 322 -3.62 -7.16 17.92
CA PHE A 322 -3.27 -8.56 17.64
C PHE A 322 -1.76 -8.80 17.66
N ASP A 323 -1.36 -10.06 17.80
CA ASP A 323 0.03 -10.54 17.71
C ASP A 323 0.40 -10.89 16.26
N SER A 324 -0.54 -11.53 15.56
CA SER A 324 -0.44 -11.86 14.14
C SER A 324 -1.81 -11.81 13.48
N LEU A 325 -1.80 -11.73 12.16
CA LEU A 325 -2.95 -11.64 11.28
C LEU A 325 -2.66 -12.56 10.09
N VAL A 326 -3.64 -13.33 9.67
CA VAL A 326 -3.61 -14.10 8.44
C VAL A 326 -4.82 -13.70 7.61
N ILE A 327 -4.58 -13.30 6.37
CA ILE A 327 -5.65 -13.06 5.40
C ILE A 327 -6.19 -14.42 4.98
N ARG A 328 -7.51 -14.61 5.11
CA ARG A 328 -8.20 -15.79 4.62
C ARG A 328 -8.81 -15.50 3.26
N THR A 329 -8.50 -16.36 2.32
CA THR A 329 -9.06 -16.33 0.97
C THR A 329 -9.70 -17.67 0.66
N ARG A 330 -10.69 -17.66 -0.22
CA ARG A 330 -11.23 -18.85 -0.87
C ARG A 330 -11.04 -18.75 -2.37
N LEU A 331 -11.04 -19.89 -3.03
CA LEU A 331 -11.16 -19.93 -4.47
C LEU A 331 -12.64 -19.91 -4.82
N ASP A 332 -13.07 -18.86 -5.49
CA ASP A 332 -14.39 -18.78 -6.09
C ASP A 332 -14.29 -19.13 -7.57
N THR A 333 -15.37 -19.67 -8.10
CA THR A 333 -15.44 -20.14 -9.48
C THR A 333 -16.61 -19.44 -10.15
N ASN A 334 -16.29 -18.39 -10.88
CA ASN A 334 -17.28 -17.60 -11.61
C ASN A 334 -17.35 -18.09 -13.05
N GLU A 335 -18.56 -18.40 -13.49
CA GLU A 335 -18.87 -18.67 -14.89
C GLU A 335 -19.60 -17.44 -15.42
N PHE A 336 -19.01 -16.78 -16.41
CA PHE A 336 -19.63 -15.62 -17.06
C PHE A 336 -19.63 -15.79 -18.58
N GLU A 337 -20.70 -15.27 -19.17
CA GLU A 337 -20.85 -15.14 -20.61
C GLU A 337 -20.01 -13.95 -21.08
N TYR A 338 -19.14 -14.20 -22.05
CA TYR A 338 -18.41 -13.15 -22.76
C TYR A 338 -18.60 -13.35 -24.25
N TYR A 339 -18.84 -12.26 -24.96
CA TYR A 339 -18.98 -12.28 -26.41
C TYR A 339 -17.60 -12.28 -27.05
N ASP A 340 -17.26 -13.38 -27.70
CA ASP A 340 -16.00 -13.54 -28.42
C ASP A 340 -16.15 -12.91 -29.81
N GLU A 341 -15.62 -11.70 -29.99
CA GLU A 341 -15.70 -10.93 -31.24
C GLU A 341 -15.11 -11.69 -32.43
N GLU A 342 -14.13 -12.57 -32.23
CA GLU A 342 -13.52 -13.35 -33.32
C GLU A 342 -14.43 -14.48 -33.78
N LYS A 343 -15.30 -14.99 -32.90
CA LYS A 343 -16.21 -16.12 -33.18
C LYS A 343 -17.65 -15.72 -33.44
N ASP A 344 -18.00 -14.45 -33.21
CA ASP A 344 -19.38 -13.95 -33.28
C ASP A 344 -20.35 -14.83 -32.46
N ASP A 345 -19.93 -15.23 -31.26
CA ASP A 345 -20.65 -16.17 -30.40
C ASP A 345 -20.45 -15.86 -28.91
N ILE A 346 -21.37 -16.33 -28.08
CA ILE A 346 -21.28 -16.24 -26.62
C ILE A 346 -20.49 -17.45 -26.12
N VAL A 347 -19.32 -17.19 -25.54
CA VAL A 347 -18.49 -18.22 -24.93
C VAL A 347 -18.60 -18.12 -23.41
N TRP A 348 -18.84 -19.27 -22.78
CA TRP A 348 -18.80 -19.39 -21.32
C TRP A 348 -17.35 -19.52 -20.87
N LYS A 349 -16.88 -18.52 -20.12
CA LYS A 349 -15.57 -18.57 -19.48
C LYS A 349 -15.73 -18.90 -18.01
N LYS A 350 -14.96 -19.90 -17.58
CA LYS A 350 -14.81 -20.25 -16.17
C LYS A 350 -13.55 -19.60 -15.64
N GLU A 351 -13.70 -18.69 -14.71
CA GLU A 351 -12.60 -18.03 -14.03
C GLU A 351 -12.54 -18.48 -12.58
N ILE A 352 -11.37 -18.93 -12.15
CA ILE A 352 -11.09 -19.23 -10.75
C ILE A 352 -10.38 -18.00 -10.18
N SER A 353 -11.04 -17.28 -9.28
CA SER A 353 -10.48 -16.11 -8.62
C SER A 353 -10.31 -16.35 -7.12
N GLU A 354 -9.27 -15.76 -6.55
CA GLU A 354 -9.06 -15.76 -5.11
C GLU A 354 -9.90 -14.63 -4.50
N VAL A 355 -10.93 -14.99 -3.74
CA VAL A 355 -11.86 -14.06 -3.08
C VAL A 355 -11.49 -13.94 -1.61
N TYR A 356 -11.42 -12.70 -1.14
CA TYR A 356 -11.22 -12.40 0.27
C TYR A 356 -12.45 -12.85 1.07
N ASP A 357 -12.19 -13.68 2.07
CA ASP A 357 -13.24 -14.30 2.87
C ASP A 357 -13.28 -13.73 4.28
N GLY A 358 -12.13 -13.30 4.83
CA GLY A 358 -12.03 -12.70 6.16
C GLY A 358 -10.61 -12.67 6.70
N LEU A 359 -10.46 -12.34 7.98
CA LEU A 359 -9.18 -12.25 8.66
C LEU A 359 -9.16 -13.19 9.87
N ALA A 360 -8.10 -13.98 10.01
CA ALA A 360 -7.80 -14.67 11.24
C ALA A 360 -6.79 -13.83 12.03
N ILE A 361 -7.22 -13.28 13.16
CA ILE A 361 -6.34 -12.51 14.05
C ILE A 361 -5.98 -13.37 15.26
N GLN A 362 -4.71 -13.30 15.68
CA GLN A 362 -4.21 -14.01 16.84
C GLN A 362 -3.93 -13.04 17.98
N ARG A 363 -4.29 -13.41 19.20
CA ARG A 363 -3.99 -12.71 20.44
C ARG A 363 -3.77 -13.72 21.55
N GLU A 364 -2.63 -13.67 22.22
CA GLU A 364 -2.31 -14.52 23.38
C GLU A 364 -2.49 -16.02 23.06
N HIS A 365 -1.95 -16.45 21.91
CA HIS A 365 -2.06 -17.82 21.38
C HIS A 365 -3.47 -18.27 20.98
N LYS A 366 -4.48 -17.42 21.08
CA LYS A 366 -5.85 -17.71 20.63
C LYS A 366 -6.18 -16.94 19.36
N CYS A 367 -7.02 -17.50 18.53
CA CYS A 367 -7.47 -16.90 17.28
C CYS A 367 -8.92 -16.42 17.40
N ALA A 368 -9.23 -15.36 16.67
CA ALA A 368 -10.57 -14.89 16.39
C ALA A 368 -10.72 -14.63 14.90
N LEU A 369 -11.96 -14.73 14.43
CA LEU A 369 -12.36 -14.31 13.10
C LEU A 369 -12.70 -12.81 13.15
N ALA A 370 -12.21 -12.07 12.17
CA ALA A 370 -12.52 -10.68 11.97
C ALA A 370 -12.82 -10.39 10.50
N HIS A 371 -13.54 -9.30 10.26
CA HIS A 371 -13.81 -8.78 8.93
C HIS A 371 -13.39 -7.32 8.87
N TYR A 372 -12.61 -6.98 7.84
CA TYR A 372 -12.34 -5.62 7.45
C TYR A 372 -13.43 -5.12 6.50
N ASP A 373 -14.18 -4.11 6.93
CA ASP A 373 -15.18 -3.42 6.12
C ASP A 373 -14.53 -2.24 5.39
N ASN A 374 -14.37 -2.39 4.07
CA ASN A 374 -13.75 -1.39 3.22
C ASN A 374 -14.56 -0.07 3.13
N HIS A 375 -15.86 -0.09 3.40
CA HIS A 375 -16.71 1.10 3.27
C HIS A 375 -16.61 2.00 4.50
N THR A 376 -16.66 1.39 5.68
CA THR A 376 -16.57 2.14 6.95
C THR A 376 -15.14 2.23 7.46
N HIS A 377 -14.21 1.52 6.80
CA HIS A 377 -12.81 1.38 7.21
C HIS A 377 -12.72 0.90 8.66
N GLN A 378 -13.50 -0.12 9.04
CA GLN A 378 -13.50 -0.65 10.42
C GLN A 378 -13.23 -2.15 10.43
N MET A 379 -12.55 -2.59 11.49
CA MET A 379 -12.40 -4.02 11.76
C MET A 379 -13.47 -4.48 12.76
N HIS A 380 -14.27 -5.45 12.32
CA HIS A 380 -15.31 -6.06 13.13
C HIS A 380 -14.87 -7.45 13.59
N LEU A 381 -14.98 -7.73 14.88
CA LEU A 381 -14.85 -9.09 15.40
C LEU A 381 -16.09 -9.89 15.00
N LEU A 382 -15.89 -11.07 14.43
CA LEU A 382 -16.96 -12.02 14.10
C LEU A 382 -16.97 -13.23 15.04
N SER A 383 -15.89 -13.43 15.82
CA SER A 383 -15.81 -14.46 16.85
C SER A 383 -14.97 -13.98 18.03
N GLY A 384 -15.11 -14.62 19.19
CA GLY A 384 -14.24 -14.39 20.32
C GLY A 384 -12.84 -15.02 20.13
N PHE A 385 -11.88 -14.58 20.93
CA PHE A 385 -10.52 -15.15 20.96
C PHE A 385 -10.50 -16.46 21.75
N HIS A 386 -11.03 -17.54 21.17
CA HIS A 386 -11.11 -18.86 21.81
C HIS A 386 -10.62 -20.02 20.96
N PHE A 387 -10.31 -19.77 19.69
CA PHE A 387 -9.88 -20.82 18.76
C PHE A 387 -8.38 -21.06 18.87
N SER A 388 -7.94 -22.31 18.77
CA SER A 388 -6.52 -22.66 18.92
C SER A 388 -5.68 -22.30 17.70
N SER A 389 -6.31 -22.15 16.52
CA SER A 389 -5.65 -21.75 15.29
C SER A 389 -6.61 -21.15 14.26
N ALA A 390 -6.07 -20.52 13.22
CA ALA A 390 -6.85 -20.06 12.07
C ALA A 390 -7.63 -21.19 11.36
N LYS A 391 -7.12 -22.44 11.42
CA LYS A 391 -7.77 -23.61 10.80
C LYS A 391 -9.01 -24.10 11.56
N THR A 392 -9.12 -23.74 12.83
CA THR A 392 -10.27 -24.12 13.68
C THR A 392 -11.38 -23.09 13.68
N LEU A 393 -11.23 -21.99 12.92
CA LEU A 393 -12.27 -20.96 12.80
C LEU A 393 -13.44 -21.51 11.96
N PRO A 394 -14.69 -21.29 12.39
CA PRO A 394 -15.86 -21.81 11.70
C PRO A 394 -16.13 -21.04 10.40
N ASP A 395 -15.98 -21.71 9.26
CA ASP A 395 -16.24 -21.13 7.93
C ASP A 395 -17.69 -20.68 7.75
N SER A 396 -18.63 -21.31 8.46
CA SER A 396 -20.04 -20.94 8.45
C SER A 396 -20.31 -19.49 8.86
N LEU A 397 -19.44 -18.88 9.67
CA LEU A 397 -19.59 -17.48 10.07
C LEU A 397 -19.33 -16.52 8.90
N LEU A 398 -18.42 -16.88 7.99
CA LEU A 398 -18.10 -16.04 6.84
C LEU A 398 -19.22 -16.04 5.82
N ASN A 399 -19.84 -17.20 5.58
CA ASN A 399 -20.99 -17.34 4.68
C ASN A 399 -22.19 -16.49 5.14
N HIS A 400 -22.29 -16.16 6.43
CA HIS A 400 -23.37 -15.32 6.95
C HIS A 400 -23.25 -13.85 6.51
N TYR A 401 -22.04 -13.38 6.19
CA TYR A 401 -21.75 -12.00 5.83
C TYR A 401 -21.33 -11.82 4.35
N ASN A 402 -20.81 -12.86 3.69
CA ASN A 402 -20.22 -12.77 2.34
C ASN A 402 -21.22 -12.83 1.17
N HIS A 403 -22.54 -12.76 1.39
CA HIS A 403 -23.52 -13.15 0.36
C HIS A 403 -24.16 -12.06 -0.51
N TYR A 404 -23.81 -10.78 -0.43
CA TYR A 404 -24.50 -9.76 -1.24
C TYR A 404 -23.61 -8.61 -1.71
N GLU A 405 -23.08 -8.73 -2.92
CA GLU A 405 -22.29 -7.68 -3.60
C GLU A 405 -23.13 -6.52 -4.15
N TYR A 406 -24.45 -6.60 -4.20
CA TYR A 406 -25.29 -5.50 -4.72
C TYR A 406 -25.42 -4.35 -3.72
N GLU A 407 -25.53 -3.11 -4.18
CA GLU A 407 -25.23 -1.87 -3.42
C GLU A 407 -26.16 -1.52 -2.24
N TYR A 408 -27.32 -2.16 -2.09
CA TYR A 408 -28.34 -1.77 -1.09
C TYR A 408 -28.38 -2.55 0.25
N PRO A 409 -27.83 -3.78 0.42
CA PRO A 409 -27.73 -4.47 1.72
C PRO A 409 -26.54 -4.06 2.61
N ARG A 410 -25.57 -3.28 2.09
CA ARG A 410 -24.27 -3.07 2.75
C ARG A 410 -24.34 -2.30 4.08
N LEU A 411 -25.14 -1.23 4.16
CA LEU A 411 -25.27 -0.44 5.40
C LEU A 411 -25.85 -1.24 6.57
N ARG A 412 -26.85 -2.11 6.30
CA ARG A 412 -27.45 -2.96 7.34
C ARG A 412 -26.45 -4.01 7.83
N GLN A 413 -25.63 -4.57 6.94
CA GLN A 413 -24.61 -5.54 7.33
C GLN A 413 -23.55 -4.90 8.24
N HIS A 414 -23.12 -3.67 7.93
CA HIS A 414 -22.21 -2.93 8.80
C HIS A 414 -22.78 -2.78 10.22
N GLU A 415 -24.02 -2.32 10.35
CA GLU A 415 -24.67 -2.19 11.67
C GLU A 415 -24.74 -3.53 12.42
N GLN A 416 -25.05 -4.62 11.71
CA GLN A 416 -25.08 -5.96 12.30
C GLN A 416 -23.70 -6.44 12.76
N MET A 417 -22.66 -6.28 11.93
CA MET A 417 -21.28 -6.62 12.27
C MET A 417 -20.76 -5.77 13.43
N LYS A 418 -21.10 -4.48 13.46
CA LYS A 418 -20.75 -3.58 14.55
C LYS A 418 -21.37 -4.05 15.87
N VAL A 419 -22.66 -4.35 15.89
CA VAL A 419 -23.33 -4.85 17.11
C VAL A 419 -22.71 -6.17 17.58
N VAL A 420 -22.44 -7.10 16.67
CA VAL A 420 -21.78 -8.38 17.00
C VAL A 420 -20.37 -8.15 17.56
N SER A 421 -19.58 -7.29 16.89
CA SER A 421 -18.22 -6.96 17.30
C SER A 421 -18.19 -6.30 18.67
N ASP A 422 -19.07 -5.34 18.93
CA ASP A 422 -19.15 -4.65 20.22
C ASP A 422 -19.58 -5.61 21.33
N PHE A 423 -20.57 -6.47 21.06
CA PHE A 423 -20.99 -7.53 21.99
C PHE A 423 -19.84 -8.48 22.33
N LEU A 424 -19.05 -8.93 21.34
CA LEU A 424 -17.91 -9.82 21.57
C LEU A 424 -16.76 -9.15 22.34
N LYS A 425 -16.57 -7.83 22.18
CA LYS A 425 -15.58 -7.05 22.95
C LYS A 425 -15.96 -6.98 24.44
N GLU A 426 -17.25 -6.91 24.74
CA GLU A 426 -17.80 -6.82 26.10
C GLU A 426 -17.95 -8.20 26.78
N ASN A 427 -18.26 -9.25 26.02
CA ASN A 427 -18.58 -10.59 26.54
C ASN A 427 -17.48 -11.60 26.20
N LYS A 428 -16.39 -11.57 26.98
CA LYS A 428 -15.16 -12.35 26.71
C LYS A 428 -15.34 -13.86 26.82
N GLU A 429 -16.41 -14.34 27.44
CA GLU A 429 -16.77 -15.75 27.57
C GLU A 429 -17.48 -16.33 26.33
N VAL A 430 -17.81 -15.50 25.35
CA VAL A 430 -18.43 -15.89 24.10
C VAL A 430 -17.37 -16.19 23.05
N ASP A 431 -17.49 -17.32 22.35
CA ASP A 431 -16.64 -17.65 21.20
C ASP A 431 -17.30 -17.34 19.86
N ILE A 432 -18.64 -17.41 19.77
CA ILE A 432 -19.38 -17.12 18.54
C ILE A 432 -20.58 -16.23 18.85
N ALA A 433 -20.77 -15.18 18.06
CA ALA A 433 -22.00 -14.41 18.04
C ALA A 433 -22.39 -14.11 16.59
N THR A 434 -23.67 -14.30 16.25
CA THR A 434 -24.21 -13.96 14.93
C THR A 434 -25.51 -13.19 15.06
N PHE A 435 -25.76 -12.29 14.10
CA PHE A 435 -27.03 -11.60 14.01
C PHE A 435 -28.14 -12.61 13.69
N PHE A 436 -29.17 -12.67 14.55
CA PHE A 436 -30.34 -13.54 14.39
C PHE A 436 -31.55 -12.78 13.83
N GLY A 437 -31.84 -11.58 14.34
CA GLY A 437 -33.02 -10.82 13.99
C GLY A 437 -33.19 -9.54 14.81
N TYR A 438 -34.41 -9.01 14.84
CA TYR A 438 -34.77 -7.85 15.64
C TYR A 438 -35.93 -8.19 16.57
N TYR A 439 -35.91 -7.59 17.76
CA TYR A 439 -37.00 -7.59 18.71
C TYR A 439 -37.63 -6.20 18.76
N THR A 440 -38.93 -6.09 18.50
CA THR A 440 -39.66 -4.82 18.53
C THR A 440 -40.35 -4.68 19.88
N TYR A 441 -39.88 -3.76 20.73
CA TYR A 441 -40.49 -3.48 22.03
C TYR A 441 -41.65 -2.47 21.94
N SER A 442 -41.54 -1.52 21.01
CA SER A 442 -42.58 -0.56 20.64
C SER A 442 -42.45 -0.21 19.16
N GLU A 443 -43.44 0.46 18.56
CA GLU A 443 -43.44 0.84 17.13
C GLU A 443 -42.13 1.53 16.67
N ASN A 444 -41.42 2.19 17.59
CA ASN A 444 -40.20 2.95 17.30
C ASN A 444 -38.92 2.36 17.92
N GLU A 445 -38.99 1.25 18.67
CA GLU A 445 -37.82 0.68 19.35
C GLU A 445 -37.59 -0.78 18.91
N LYS A 446 -36.55 -0.97 18.10
CA LYS A 446 -36.03 -2.27 17.68
C LYS A 446 -34.70 -2.54 18.36
N ARG A 447 -34.54 -3.75 18.89
CA ARG A 447 -33.30 -4.24 19.48
C ARG A 447 -32.78 -5.42 18.71
N THR A 448 -31.47 -5.52 18.56
CA THR A 448 -30.86 -6.67 17.88
C THR A 448 -31.03 -7.94 18.72
N ILE A 449 -31.27 -9.06 18.06
CA ILE A 449 -31.22 -10.38 18.65
C ILE A 449 -29.97 -11.08 18.11
N LEU A 450 -29.18 -11.67 19.01
CA LEU A 450 -27.98 -12.43 18.67
C LEU A 450 -28.18 -13.91 19.01
N LEU A 451 -27.66 -14.77 18.13
CA LEU A 451 -27.41 -16.17 18.44
C LEU A 451 -25.97 -16.29 18.92
N VAL A 452 -25.77 -16.84 20.12
CA VAL A 452 -24.50 -16.77 20.86
C VAL A 452 -24.09 -18.17 21.30
N ARG A 453 -22.79 -18.50 21.21
CA ARG A 453 -22.19 -19.69 21.80
C ARG A 453 -21.19 -19.29 22.89
N HIS A 454 -21.25 -19.96 24.02
CA HIS A 454 -20.32 -19.76 25.11
C HIS A 454 -19.08 -20.64 24.94
N ALA A 455 -17.89 -20.05 25.08
CA ALA A 455 -16.61 -20.71 24.85
C ALA A 455 -16.35 -21.89 25.81
N THR A 456 -16.71 -21.73 27.09
CA THR A 456 -16.41 -22.73 28.12
C THR A 456 -17.38 -23.91 28.11
N THR A 457 -18.67 -23.63 27.94
CA THR A 457 -19.72 -24.65 28.03
C THR A 457 -20.09 -25.23 26.67
N GLU A 458 -19.66 -24.57 25.59
CA GLU A 458 -20.05 -24.84 24.21
C GLU A 458 -21.56 -24.74 23.94
N ARG A 459 -22.32 -24.20 24.90
CA ARG A 459 -23.77 -24.08 24.84
C ARG A 459 -24.19 -22.83 24.08
N TRP A 460 -25.33 -22.94 23.42
CA TRP A 460 -25.98 -21.91 22.62
C TRP A 460 -27.09 -21.19 23.39
N SER A 461 -27.19 -19.90 23.15
CA SER A 461 -28.23 -19.02 23.69
C SER A 461 -28.71 -18.04 22.62
N ILE A 462 -29.93 -17.54 22.78
CA ILE A 462 -30.41 -16.36 22.06
C ILE A 462 -30.42 -15.21 23.06
N GLN A 463 -29.81 -14.08 22.69
CA GLN A 463 -29.65 -12.93 23.58
C GLN A 463 -30.10 -11.64 22.91
N ILE A 464 -30.54 -10.68 23.72
CA ILE A 464 -30.87 -9.31 23.30
C ILE A 464 -29.86 -8.39 23.98
N PRO A 465 -28.83 -7.87 23.28
CA PRO A 465 -27.85 -6.98 23.88
C PRO A 465 -28.53 -5.79 24.57
N SER A 466 -28.16 -5.52 25.82
CA SER A 466 -28.71 -4.43 26.64
C SER A 466 -30.22 -4.52 26.90
N GLY A 467 -30.89 -5.63 26.55
CA GLY A 467 -32.30 -5.90 26.79
C GLY A 467 -32.51 -6.96 27.87
N PHE A 468 -33.56 -6.79 28.67
CA PHE A 468 -33.96 -7.79 29.64
C PHE A 468 -35.22 -8.50 29.15
N ARG A 469 -35.09 -9.80 28.92
CA ARG A 469 -36.20 -10.77 28.96
C ARG A 469 -35.86 -11.81 30.00
N SER A 470 -36.87 -12.43 30.60
CA SER A 470 -36.60 -13.51 31.54
C SER A 470 -35.75 -14.59 30.86
N GLU A 471 -34.74 -15.13 31.55
CA GLU A 471 -33.87 -16.18 31.00
C GLU A 471 -34.67 -17.41 30.54
N THR A 472 -35.90 -17.57 31.02
CA THR A 472 -36.84 -18.64 30.65
C THR A 472 -37.56 -18.42 29.31
N GLU A 473 -37.60 -17.19 28.81
CA GLU A 473 -38.32 -16.82 27.57
C GLU A 473 -37.50 -17.01 26.30
N LEU A 474 -36.18 -17.05 26.42
CA LEU A 474 -35.26 -17.30 25.31
C LEU A 474 -34.57 -18.64 25.49
N PRO A 475 -34.11 -19.29 24.42
CA PRO A 475 -33.15 -20.38 24.53
C PRO A 475 -31.91 -19.91 25.29
N VAL A 476 -31.58 -20.56 26.41
CA VAL A 476 -30.37 -20.30 27.20
C VAL A 476 -29.68 -21.62 27.49
N ALA A 477 -28.36 -21.66 27.29
CA ALA A 477 -27.50 -22.79 27.64
C ALA A 477 -27.91 -24.14 26.98
N THR A 478 -28.25 -24.10 25.70
CA THR A 478 -28.74 -25.24 24.90
C THR A 478 -27.59 -25.95 24.19
N ASN A 479 -27.68 -27.25 23.91
CA ASN A 479 -26.64 -28.01 23.22
C ASN A 479 -26.58 -27.65 21.73
N ALA A 480 -27.74 -27.39 21.13
CA ALA A 480 -27.84 -27.04 19.72
C ALA A 480 -29.09 -26.21 19.46
N ILE A 481 -28.98 -25.30 18.49
CA ILE A 481 -30.09 -24.56 17.92
C ILE A 481 -30.08 -24.81 16.41
N LYS A 482 -31.22 -25.22 15.84
CA LYS A 482 -31.41 -25.31 14.39
C LYS A 482 -32.53 -24.38 13.95
N LEU A 483 -32.31 -23.71 12.83
CA LEU A 483 -33.22 -22.70 12.30
C LEU A 483 -33.96 -23.24 11.08
N HIS A 484 -35.29 -23.27 11.15
CA HIS A 484 -36.17 -23.68 10.07
C HIS A 484 -36.89 -22.46 9.51
N LYS A 485 -36.38 -21.91 8.40
CA LYS A 485 -36.92 -20.70 7.78
C LYS A 485 -38.15 -20.99 6.93
N TYR A 486 -39.18 -20.13 7.02
CA TYR A 486 -40.38 -20.16 6.19
C TYR A 486 -40.88 -18.73 5.95
N GLY A 487 -40.66 -18.20 4.74
CA GLY A 487 -40.92 -16.79 4.47
C GLY A 487 -40.10 -15.90 5.42
N ASN A 488 -40.77 -15.01 6.15
CA ASN A 488 -40.16 -14.15 7.17
C ASN A 488 -40.16 -14.77 8.57
N GLU A 489 -40.72 -15.96 8.73
CA GLU A 489 -40.87 -16.64 10.01
C GLU A 489 -39.78 -17.71 10.19
N VAL A 490 -39.41 -17.97 11.44
CA VAL A 490 -38.38 -18.95 11.79
C VAL A 490 -38.85 -19.80 12.96
N VAL A 491 -38.86 -21.12 12.76
CA VAL A 491 -38.97 -22.06 13.88
C VAL A 491 -37.56 -22.37 14.39
N VAL A 492 -37.37 -22.18 15.69
CA VAL A 492 -36.09 -22.37 16.38
C VAL A 492 -36.15 -23.68 17.15
N GLU A 493 -35.66 -24.76 16.54
CA GLU A 493 -35.49 -26.07 17.17
C GLU A 493 -34.36 -25.96 18.19
N THR A 494 -34.64 -26.28 19.45
CA THR A 494 -33.73 -26.07 20.58
C THR A 494 -33.52 -27.36 21.34
N TRP A 495 -32.27 -27.82 21.45
CA TRP A 495 -31.90 -29.02 22.18
C TRP A 495 -31.32 -28.66 23.55
N CYS A 496 -32.01 -29.07 24.61
CA CYS A 496 -31.52 -28.99 25.99
C CYS A 496 -31.20 -30.41 26.46
N ASP A 497 -29.91 -30.74 26.45
CA ASP A 497 -29.35 -32.06 26.67
C ASP A 497 -29.86 -33.08 25.63
N ASP A 498 -30.65 -34.06 26.06
CA ASP A 498 -31.27 -35.07 25.21
C ASP A 498 -32.71 -34.72 24.81
N LYS A 499 -33.23 -33.58 25.28
CA LYS A 499 -34.60 -33.13 25.01
C LYS A 499 -34.65 -31.98 24.04
N VAL A 500 -35.73 -31.93 23.28
CA VAL A 500 -36.01 -30.89 22.31
C VAL A 500 -37.26 -30.10 22.69
N GLY A 501 -37.18 -28.80 22.45
CA GLY A 501 -38.31 -27.87 22.46
C GLY A 501 -38.20 -26.97 21.23
N TYR A 502 -39.16 -26.06 21.06
CA TYR A 502 -39.05 -25.09 19.99
C TYR A 502 -39.68 -23.74 20.32
N TYR A 503 -39.15 -22.73 19.63
CA TYR A 503 -39.60 -21.35 19.68
C TYR A 503 -40.04 -20.93 18.28
N PHE A 504 -40.84 -19.87 18.22
CA PHE A 504 -41.29 -19.26 16.99
C PHE A 504 -40.87 -17.80 16.95
N TYR A 505 -40.25 -17.39 15.85
CA TYR A 505 -39.87 -16.02 15.57
C TYR A 505 -40.61 -15.53 14.33
N ASN A 506 -41.38 -14.44 14.46
CA ASN A 506 -42.21 -13.90 13.38
C ASN A 506 -41.59 -12.70 12.64
N GLY A 507 -40.34 -12.35 12.97
CA GLY A 507 -39.67 -11.14 12.46
C GLY A 507 -39.64 -9.96 13.43
N GLU A 508 -40.43 -10.02 14.51
CA GLU A 508 -40.56 -8.93 15.50
C GLU A 508 -40.48 -9.41 16.95
N ASP A 509 -40.92 -10.64 17.22
CA ASP A 509 -40.89 -11.28 18.53
C ASP A 509 -40.51 -12.75 18.41
N ILE A 510 -39.82 -13.25 19.43
CA ILE A 510 -39.51 -14.67 19.62
C ILE A 510 -40.29 -15.19 20.83
N ARG A 511 -41.05 -16.27 20.64
CA ARG A 511 -41.88 -16.86 21.69
C ARG A 511 -41.56 -18.35 21.87
N LYS A 512 -41.41 -18.77 23.11
CA LYS A 512 -41.37 -20.19 23.48
C LYS A 512 -42.71 -20.85 23.17
N ILE A 513 -42.71 -21.90 22.35
CA ILE A 513 -43.93 -22.63 22.01
C ILE A 513 -44.04 -23.89 22.86
N LEU A 514 -43.03 -24.76 22.79
CA LEU A 514 -42.94 -25.97 23.61
C LEU A 514 -41.64 -26.01 24.40
N PRO A 515 -41.65 -26.48 25.66
CA PRO A 515 -40.45 -26.66 26.47
C PRO A 515 -39.57 -27.82 25.95
N CYS A 516 -38.30 -27.83 26.38
CA CYS A 516 -37.37 -28.94 26.14
C CYS A 516 -37.77 -30.18 26.96
N GLU A 517 -38.81 -30.89 26.53
CA GLU A 517 -39.32 -32.11 27.18
C GLU A 517 -39.58 -33.26 26.20
N TYR A 518 -39.31 -33.04 24.91
CA TYR A 518 -39.61 -33.99 23.84
C TYR A 518 -38.35 -34.75 23.42
N ASP A 519 -38.51 -35.95 22.91
CA ASP A 519 -37.43 -36.86 22.56
C ASP A 519 -36.85 -36.62 21.15
N ASP A 520 -37.65 -36.05 20.24
CA ASP A 520 -37.23 -35.77 18.86
C ASP A 520 -38.13 -34.69 18.23
N PHE A 521 -37.65 -34.05 17.17
CA PHE A 521 -38.31 -32.95 16.47
C PHE A 521 -38.18 -33.12 14.95
N ARG A 522 -39.26 -32.88 14.22
CA ARG A 522 -39.27 -32.75 12.77
C ARG A 522 -40.12 -31.56 12.37
N PHE A 523 -39.49 -30.64 11.63
CA PHE A 523 -40.22 -29.62 10.90
C PHE A 523 -40.81 -30.24 9.64
N ILE A 524 -42.14 -30.23 9.51
CA ILE A 524 -42.82 -30.94 8.42
C ILE A 524 -43.59 -29.98 7.52
N HIS A 525 -43.47 -30.22 6.22
CA HIS A 525 -44.33 -29.61 5.22
C HIS A 525 -45.61 -30.43 5.10
N LEU A 526 -46.74 -29.74 5.19
CA LEU A 526 -48.07 -30.30 5.04
C LEU A 526 -48.63 -29.83 3.68
N ASP A 527 -49.91 -30.08 3.44
CA ASP A 527 -50.62 -29.75 2.19
C ASP A 527 -50.56 -28.25 1.81
N TYR A 528 -51.03 -27.37 2.70
CA TYR A 528 -51.03 -25.90 2.48
C TYR A 528 -50.41 -25.13 3.64
N THR A 529 -49.82 -25.84 4.60
CA THR A 529 -49.24 -25.26 5.80
C THR A 529 -47.97 -26.03 6.22
N ARG A 530 -47.41 -25.66 7.35
CA ARG A 530 -46.27 -26.34 7.98
C ARG A 530 -46.59 -26.60 9.45
N GLY A 531 -45.94 -27.60 10.01
CA GLY A 531 -46.14 -28.02 11.38
C GLY A 531 -44.85 -28.48 12.03
N CYS A 532 -44.88 -28.56 13.34
CA CYS A 532 -43.80 -29.11 14.15
C CYS A 532 -44.26 -30.45 14.71
N ALA A 533 -43.69 -31.54 14.21
CA ALA A 533 -43.88 -32.86 14.80
C ALA A 533 -42.85 -33.04 15.92
N VAL A 534 -43.31 -33.35 17.11
CA VAL A 534 -42.45 -33.64 18.28
C VAL A 534 -42.77 -35.03 18.82
N LYS A 535 -41.74 -35.72 19.30
CA LYS A 535 -41.87 -37.08 19.83
C LYS A 535 -41.89 -37.05 21.35
N LYS A 536 -42.84 -37.74 22.00
CA LYS A 536 -42.89 -37.95 23.45
C LYS A 536 -43.36 -39.37 23.75
N ASP A 537 -42.63 -40.06 24.62
CA ASP A 537 -42.95 -41.43 25.07
C ASP A 537 -43.12 -42.42 23.91
N GLY A 538 -42.30 -42.27 22.86
CA GLY A 538 -42.31 -43.13 21.69
C GLY A 538 -43.33 -42.76 20.60
N TYR A 539 -44.14 -41.72 20.79
CA TYR A 539 -45.16 -41.29 19.83
C TYR A 539 -44.90 -39.87 19.34
N TRP A 540 -45.21 -39.62 18.07
CA TRP A 540 -45.18 -38.32 17.43
C TRP A 540 -46.53 -37.61 17.56
N GLU A 541 -46.47 -36.32 17.84
CA GLU A 541 -47.61 -35.42 17.95
C GLU A 541 -47.34 -34.18 17.10
N LEU A 542 -48.36 -33.66 16.43
CA LEU A 542 -48.23 -32.54 15.49
C LEU A 542 -48.78 -31.25 16.07
N TYR A 543 -47.95 -30.23 16.12
CA TYR A 543 -48.27 -28.91 16.67
C TYR A 543 -48.17 -27.81 15.64
N TYR A 544 -48.92 -26.73 15.87
CA TYR A 544 -48.74 -25.48 15.15
C TYR A 544 -47.34 -24.92 15.39
N MET A 545 -46.80 -24.25 14.38
CA MET A 545 -45.47 -23.66 14.48
C MET A 545 -45.41 -22.49 15.47
N ASN A 546 -46.52 -21.78 15.67
CA ASN A 546 -46.56 -20.49 16.36
C ASN A 546 -47.37 -20.49 17.67
N ASN A 547 -47.93 -21.64 18.06
CA ASN A 547 -48.68 -21.79 19.30
C ASN A 547 -48.60 -23.26 19.77
N PRO A 548 -48.86 -23.54 21.06
CA PRO A 548 -48.73 -24.88 21.63
C PRO A 548 -49.92 -25.80 21.34
N GLU A 549 -50.84 -25.41 20.45
CA GLU A 549 -51.99 -26.24 20.09
C GLU A 549 -51.58 -27.32 19.09
N LYS A 550 -52.28 -28.46 19.16
CA LYS A 550 -52.08 -29.55 18.22
C LYS A 550 -52.83 -29.25 16.92
N HIS A 551 -52.18 -29.47 15.78
CA HIS A 551 -52.77 -29.41 14.44
C HIS A 551 -53.83 -30.51 14.24
N VAL A 552 -53.66 -31.66 14.89
CA VAL A 552 -54.61 -32.78 14.86
C VAL A 552 -54.66 -33.47 16.22
N VAL A 553 -55.85 -33.88 16.62
CA VAL A 553 -56.06 -34.66 17.85
C VAL A 553 -55.60 -36.11 17.61
N GLY A 554 -54.47 -36.49 18.19
CA GLY A 554 -53.94 -37.84 18.07
C GLY A 554 -52.43 -37.90 18.31
N LYS A 555 -51.90 -39.13 18.27
CA LYS A 555 -50.46 -39.41 18.30
C LYS A 555 -50.17 -40.64 17.43
N ALA A 556 -49.01 -40.70 16.79
CA ALA A 556 -48.65 -41.79 15.89
C ALA A 556 -47.25 -42.34 16.14
N LYS A 557 -46.90 -43.52 15.62
CA LYS A 557 -45.56 -44.10 15.84
C LYS A 557 -44.52 -43.56 14.87
N THR A 558 -44.96 -43.08 13.70
CA THR A 558 -44.08 -42.54 12.64
C THR A 558 -44.53 -41.15 12.19
N ILE A 559 -43.64 -40.42 11.52
CA ILE A 559 -43.94 -39.09 10.94
C ILE A 559 -44.99 -39.21 9.83
N GLU A 560 -44.94 -40.28 9.07
CA GLU A 560 -45.85 -40.56 7.94
C GLU A 560 -47.26 -40.82 8.45
N GLU A 561 -47.42 -41.61 9.52
CA GLU A 561 -48.71 -41.77 10.19
C GLU A 561 -49.22 -40.44 10.79
N VAL A 562 -48.33 -39.56 11.26
CA VAL A 562 -48.73 -38.20 11.71
C VAL A 562 -49.25 -37.35 10.54
N LYS A 563 -48.64 -37.44 9.36
CA LYS A 563 -49.14 -36.76 8.15
C LYS A 563 -50.49 -37.33 7.72
N GLU A 564 -50.69 -38.64 7.83
CA GLU A 564 -51.99 -39.28 7.56
C GLU A 564 -53.07 -38.79 8.53
N LEU A 565 -52.77 -38.65 9.83
CA LEU A 565 -53.72 -38.05 10.78
C LEU A 565 -54.14 -36.65 10.34
N TRP A 566 -53.19 -35.84 9.86
CA TRP A 566 -53.48 -34.50 9.35
C TRP A 566 -54.34 -34.50 8.08
N TRP A 567 -54.10 -35.42 7.15
CA TRP A 567 -54.88 -35.51 5.91
C TRP A 567 -56.30 -36.04 6.12
N ASN A 568 -56.53 -36.78 7.21
CA ASN A 568 -57.83 -37.38 7.54
C ASN A 568 -58.63 -36.59 8.60
N ARG A 569 -58.20 -35.36 8.94
CA ARG A 569 -58.81 -34.55 10.00
C ARG A 569 -60.16 -33.95 9.64
#